data_AF-A0A8J6N3B7-F1
#
_entry.id   AF-A0A8J6N3B7-F1
#
_cell.length_a   1.000
_cell.length_b   1.000
_cell.length_c   1.000
_cell.angle_alpha   90.00
_cell.angle_beta   90.00
_cell.angle_gamma   90.00
#
_symmetry.space_group_name_H-M   'P 1'
#
loop_
_entity.id
_entity.type
_entity.pdbx_description
1 polymer ?
#
loop_
_entity_poly.entity_id
_entity_poly.type
_entity_poly.pdbx_seq_one_letter_code
_entity_poly.pdbx_strand_id
1 'polypeptide(L)'
;MASPITQGLVFVFTGEGKGKTSAALGMAIRAAGRGMQVLILQFMKGRSDLGELYALDKANLPITFMQFGRPGFVQSRVCEPLDIHIAQQGLKTLREAIGKRSYDMIILDEINTAVDFGLLKIDEVISVVKERPSGLHMVLTGRNASKNLIEIADLVTEMKAVKHHYHQGIKAQEGIEF
;
A
#
# COMPACT_ATOMS: atom_id res chain seq x y z
N MET A 1 19.46 -19.31 -11.06
CA MET A 1 19.43 -18.95 -9.61
C MET A 1 18.99 -17.50 -9.53
N ALA A 2 18.09 -17.14 -8.60
CA ALA A 2 17.72 -15.74 -8.43
C ALA A 2 18.94 -14.96 -7.92
N SER A 3 19.22 -13.79 -8.50
CA SER A 3 20.29 -12.92 -8.01
C SER A 3 19.99 -12.52 -6.56
N PRO A 4 20.99 -12.49 -5.65
CA PRO A 4 20.78 -11.96 -4.31
C PRO A 4 20.23 -10.53 -4.38
N ILE A 5 19.41 -10.13 -3.40
CA ILE A 5 18.87 -8.76 -3.34
C ILE A 5 20.06 -7.83 -3.12
N THR A 6 20.51 -7.15 -4.17
CA THR A 6 21.59 -6.16 -4.12
C THR A 6 21.06 -4.75 -3.90
N GLN A 7 19.78 -4.50 -4.21
CA GLN A 7 19.13 -3.20 -4.10
C GLN A 7 17.60 -3.35 -3.92
N GLY A 8 17.07 -2.64 -2.92
CA GLY A 8 15.66 -2.51 -2.59
C GLY A 8 14.99 -1.50 -3.50
N LEU A 9 13.98 -1.99 -4.23
CA LEU A 9 13.26 -1.25 -5.26
C LEU A 9 11.98 -0.59 -4.73
N VAL A 10 11.64 0.57 -5.27
CA VAL A 10 10.39 1.29 -5.04
C VAL A 10 9.46 1.09 -6.22
N PHE A 11 8.29 0.52 -5.95
CA PHE A 11 7.24 0.28 -6.92
C PHE A 11 6.07 1.22 -6.65
N VAL A 12 5.50 1.82 -7.69
CA VAL A 12 4.28 2.63 -7.60
C VAL A 12 3.21 2.02 -8.51
N PHE A 13 2.09 1.61 -7.91
CA PHE A 13 0.91 1.15 -8.62
C PHE A 13 -0.21 2.19 -8.51
N THR A 14 -0.47 2.90 -9.60
CA THR A 14 -1.43 4.02 -9.63
C THR A 14 -2.44 3.90 -10.78
N GLY A 15 -3.23 4.94 -11.01
CA GLY A 15 -4.25 5.00 -12.05
C GLY A 15 -5.65 4.62 -11.59
N GLU A 16 -6.63 4.85 -12.46
CA GLU A 16 -8.06 4.75 -12.13
C GLU A 16 -8.62 3.31 -12.19
N GLY A 17 -7.87 2.39 -12.79
CA GLY A 17 -8.25 0.99 -12.96
C GLY A 17 -8.15 0.14 -11.68
N LYS A 18 -8.91 -0.95 -11.66
CA LYS A 18 -8.83 -2.00 -10.63
C LYS A 18 -7.51 -2.76 -10.75
N GLY A 19 -6.94 -3.14 -9.61
CA GLY A 19 -5.81 -4.08 -9.54
C GLY A 19 -4.62 -3.60 -8.70
N LYS A 20 -4.57 -2.34 -8.28
CA LYS A 20 -3.38 -1.74 -7.63
C LYS A 20 -3.01 -2.49 -6.35
N THR A 21 -3.98 -2.59 -5.44
CA THR A 21 -3.85 -3.35 -4.19
C THR A 21 -3.62 -4.84 -4.47
N SER A 22 -4.37 -5.45 -5.39
CA SER A 22 -4.21 -6.88 -5.72
C SER A 22 -2.82 -7.22 -6.27
N ALA A 23 -2.22 -6.35 -7.08
CA ALA A 23 -0.86 -6.51 -7.57
C ALA A 23 0.17 -6.42 -6.43
N ALA A 24 0.00 -5.46 -5.53
CA ALA A 24 0.84 -5.33 -4.35
C ALA A 24 0.74 -6.57 -3.43
N LEU A 25 -0.46 -7.07 -3.19
CA LEU A 25 -0.69 -8.30 -2.42
C LEU A 25 -0.09 -9.53 -3.10
N GLY A 26 -0.18 -9.63 -4.43
CA GLY A 26 0.49 -10.67 -5.20
C GLY A 26 2.02 -10.65 -5.02
N MET A 27 2.62 -9.46 -4.90
CA MET A 27 4.04 -9.31 -4.55
C MET A 27 4.31 -9.73 -3.11
N ALA A 28 3.46 -9.37 -2.15
CA ALA A 28 3.58 -9.79 -0.75
C ALA A 28 3.62 -11.32 -0.63
N ILE A 29 2.66 -12.01 -1.26
CA ILE A 29 2.58 -13.47 -1.26
C ILE A 29 3.82 -14.09 -1.91
N ARG A 30 4.29 -13.53 -3.03
CA ARG A 30 5.50 -14.00 -3.70
C ARG A 30 6.75 -13.86 -2.82
N ALA A 31 6.90 -12.72 -2.15
CA ALA A 31 8.02 -12.44 -1.25
C ALA A 31 7.97 -13.36 -0.02
N ALA A 32 6.82 -13.42 0.64
CA ALA A 32 6.61 -14.24 1.83
C ALA A 32 6.76 -15.73 1.55
N GLY A 33 6.30 -16.22 0.38
CA GLY A 33 6.52 -17.60 -0.08
C GLY A 33 8.00 -17.95 -0.34
N ARG A 34 8.89 -16.95 -0.35
CA ARG A 34 10.35 -17.10 -0.38
C ARG A 34 11.02 -16.81 0.96
N GLY A 35 10.23 -16.69 2.03
CA GLY A 35 10.72 -16.48 3.39
C GLY A 35 11.01 -15.02 3.77
N MET A 36 10.72 -14.06 2.88
CA MET A 36 10.89 -12.64 3.18
C MET A 36 9.88 -12.16 4.21
N GLN A 37 10.30 -11.32 5.15
CA GLN A 37 9.42 -10.65 6.10
C GLN A 37 8.73 -9.47 5.41
N VAL A 38 7.40 -9.50 5.35
CA VAL A 38 6.60 -8.47 4.68
C VAL A 38 5.74 -7.71 5.69
N LEU A 39 5.68 -6.39 5.55
CA LEU A 39 4.76 -5.54 6.27
C LEU A 39 3.79 -4.88 5.30
N ILE A 40 2.50 -4.91 5.58
CA ILE A 40 1.47 -4.20 4.84
C ILE A 40 0.84 -3.17 5.76
N LEU A 41 0.96 -1.89 5.39
CA LEU A 41 0.30 -0.76 6.03
C LEU A 41 -0.79 -0.24 5.08
N GLN A 42 -2.05 -0.40 5.45
CA GLN A 42 -3.17 0.15 4.69
C GLN A 42 -3.56 1.52 5.23
N PHE A 43 -3.60 2.52 4.35
CA PHE A 43 -4.09 3.87 4.67
C PHE A 43 -5.55 4.00 4.22
N MET A 44 -6.32 4.86 4.88
CA MET A 44 -7.72 5.16 4.54
C MET A 44 -8.68 3.95 4.62
N LYS A 45 -8.22 2.81 5.13
CA LYS A 45 -8.98 1.56 5.29
C LYS A 45 -8.95 1.14 6.76
N GLY A 46 -10.10 0.79 7.31
CA GLY A 46 -10.25 0.26 8.66
C GLY A 46 -11.32 -0.83 8.76
N ARG A 47 -11.62 -1.48 7.64
CA ARG A 47 -12.56 -2.63 7.57
C ARG A 47 -11.81 -3.92 7.89
N SER A 48 -12.37 -4.71 8.78
CA SER A 48 -11.81 -6.00 9.20
C SER A 48 -12.30 -7.19 8.36
N ASP A 49 -13.36 -6.99 7.57
CA ASP A 49 -13.99 -8.01 6.72
C ASP A 49 -13.40 -8.00 5.30
N LEU A 50 -12.09 -8.25 5.21
CA LEU A 50 -11.35 -8.31 3.95
C LEU A 50 -10.89 -9.74 3.66
N GLY A 51 -11.16 -10.24 2.45
CA GLY A 51 -10.73 -11.57 2.01
C GLY A 51 -9.24 -11.84 2.23
N GLU A 52 -8.40 -10.82 2.02
CA GLU A 52 -6.96 -10.91 2.23
C GLU A 52 -6.58 -11.17 3.69
N LEU A 53 -7.23 -10.53 4.65
CA LEU A 53 -6.96 -10.73 6.07
C LEU A 53 -7.24 -12.17 6.48
N TYR A 54 -8.38 -12.72 6.02
CA TYR A 54 -8.73 -14.12 6.26
C TYR A 54 -7.73 -15.09 5.63
N ALA A 55 -7.23 -14.78 4.43
CA ALA A 55 -6.25 -15.62 3.76
C ALA A 55 -4.88 -15.58 4.46
N LEU A 56 -4.43 -14.39 4.88
CA LEU A 56 -3.15 -14.19 5.55
C LEU A 56 -3.10 -14.91 6.91
N ASP A 57 -4.17 -14.83 7.69
CA ASP A 57 -4.30 -15.54 8.97
C ASP A 57 -4.18 -17.07 8.81
N LYS A 58 -4.78 -17.62 7.75
CA LYS A 58 -4.74 -19.07 7.47
C LYS A 58 -3.43 -19.54 6.84
N ALA A 59 -2.76 -18.70 6.06
CA ALA A 59 -1.63 -19.10 5.24
C ALA A 59 -0.32 -19.26 6.03
N ASN A 60 -0.26 -18.79 7.28
CA ASN A 60 0.94 -18.79 8.12
C ASN A 60 2.19 -18.23 7.39
N LEU A 61 1.97 -17.19 6.59
CA LEU A 61 3.03 -16.49 5.87
C LEU A 61 3.64 -15.40 6.77
N PRO A 62 4.94 -15.08 6.62
CA PRO A 62 5.60 -13.99 7.34
C PRO A 62 5.14 -12.60 6.85
N ILE A 63 3.85 -12.33 7.00
CA ILE A 63 3.19 -11.09 6.58
C ILE A 63 2.54 -10.46 7.80
N THR A 64 3.07 -9.32 8.23
CA THR A 64 2.42 -8.45 9.22
C THR A 64 1.49 -7.48 8.51
N PHE A 65 0.26 -7.33 9.00
CA PHE A 65 -0.74 -6.44 8.40
C PHE A 65 -1.27 -5.44 9.44
N MET A 66 -1.33 -4.17 9.07
CA MET A 66 -1.83 -3.09 9.93
C MET A 66 -2.66 -2.09 9.14
N GLN A 67 -3.72 -1.56 9.76
CA GLN A 67 -4.67 -0.64 9.15
C GLN A 67 -4.65 0.72 9.84
N PHE A 68 -4.68 1.77 9.02
CA PHE A 68 -4.66 3.18 9.41
C PHE A 68 -5.78 3.92 8.66
N GLY A 69 -7.00 3.60 9.03
CA GLY A 69 -8.20 4.29 8.58
C GLY A 69 -9.38 3.99 9.48
N ARG A 70 -10.45 4.79 9.36
CA ARG A 70 -11.71 4.53 10.06
C ARG A 70 -12.46 3.35 9.41
N PRO A 71 -13.37 2.69 10.14
CA PRO A 71 -14.34 1.79 9.53
C PRO A 71 -15.14 2.53 8.46
N GLY A 72 -15.20 1.98 7.24
CA GLY A 72 -15.86 2.59 6.09
C GLY A 72 -14.90 3.19 5.06
N PHE A 73 -15.44 4.03 4.18
CA PHE A 73 -14.69 4.70 3.13
C PHE A 73 -14.55 6.18 3.45
N VAL A 74 -13.35 6.73 3.29
CA VAL A 74 -13.16 8.19 3.26
C VAL A 74 -13.73 8.70 1.93
N GLN A 75 -14.96 9.21 1.96
CA GLN A 75 -15.70 9.65 0.76
C GLN A 75 -15.53 11.13 0.43
N SER A 76 -14.86 11.89 1.31
CA SER A 76 -14.70 13.33 1.17
C SER A 76 -13.22 13.72 1.19
N ARG A 77 -12.86 14.72 0.37
CA ARG A 77 -11.58 15.43 0.46
C ARG A 77 -11.51 16.36 1.68
N VAL A 78 -12.63 16.54 2.38
CA VAL A 78 -12.63 17.21 3.69
C VAL A 78 -12.05 16.24 4.70
N CYS A 79 -10.75 16.38 4.93
CA CYS A 79 -10.02 15.58 5.90
C CYS A 79 -10.46 15.93 7.31
N GLU A 80 -11.07 14.97 8.01
CA GLU A 80 -11.33 15.14 9.43
C GLU A 80 -9.99 15.07 10.21
N PRO A 81 -9.84 15.83 11.30
CA PRO A 81 -8.63 15.78 12.13
C PRO A 81 -8.25 14.37 12.58
N LEU A 82 -9.25 13.51 12.80
CA LEU A 82 -9.05 12.11 13.16
C LEU A 82 -8.43 11.30 12.01
N ASP A 83 -8.85 11.50 10.76
CA ASP A 83 -8.27 10.80 9.61
C ASP A 83 -6.80 11.18 9.41
N ILE A 84 -6.48 12.46 9.57
CA ILE A 84 -5.10 12.96 9.52
C ILE A 84 -4.27 12.31 10.63
N HIS A 85 -4.81 12.29 11.86
CA HIS A 85 -4.12 11.69 12.99
C HIS A 85 -3.82 10.20 12.77
N ILE A 86 -4.81 9.43 12.30
CA ILE A 86 -4.64 8.00 12.02
C ILE A 86 -3.61 7.77 10.90
N ALA A 87 -3.67 8.55 9.82
CA ALA A 87 -2.69 8.45 8.74
C ALA A 87 -1.26 8.75 9.23
N GLN A 88 -1.10 9.76 10.09
CA GLN A 88 0.18 10.10 10.72
C GLN A 88 0.70 8.98 11.64
N GLN A 89 -0.18 8.24 12.32
CA GLN A 89 0.25 7.03 13.04
C GLN A 89 0.80 5.97 12.07
N GLY A 90 0.19 5.79 10.90
CA GLY A 90 0.72 4.88 9.88
C GLY A 90 2.12 5.26 9.41
N LEU A 91 2.36 6.56 9.20
CA LEU A 91 3.69 7.05 8.83
C LEU A 91 4.71 6.90 9.97
N LYS A 92 4.28 7.05 11.23
CA LYS A 92 5.12 6.77 12.39
C LYS A 92 5.49 5.28 12.48
N THR A 93 4.52 4.39 12.34
CA THR A 93 4.75 2.93 12.31
C THR A 93 5.71 2.54 11.18
N LEU A 94 5.59 3.17 10.01
CA LEU A 94 6.53 2.96 8.90
C LEU A 94 7.98 3.28 9.30
N ARG A 95 8.21 4.46 9.90
CA ARG A 95 9.55 4.86 10.36
C ARG A 95 10.11 3.89 11.40
N GLU A 96 9.29 3.45 12.34
CA GLU A 96 9.69 2.46 13.35
C GLU A 96 10.06 1.12 12.71
N ALA A 97 9.27 0.65 11.75
CA ALA A 97 9.53 -0.60 11.02
C ALA A 97 10.84 -0.55 10.23
N ILE A 98 11.10 0.59 9.55
CA ILE A 98 12.36 0.86 8.85
C ILE A 98 13.54 0.82 9.83
N GLY A 99 13.42 1.51 10.98
CA GLY A 99 14.48 1.57 12.00
C GLY A 99 14.82 0.21 12.60
N LYS A 100 13.82 -0.66 12.81
CA LYS A 100 14.00 -2.02 13.34
C LYS A 100 14.65 -2.99 12.34
N ARG A 101 14.62 -2.67 11.03
CA ARG A 101 15.18 -3.52 9.96
C ARG A 101 14.65 -4.96 9.98
N SER A 102 13.38 -5.13 10.34
CA SER A 102 12.75 -6.46 10.50
C SER A 102 12.02 -6.94 9.24
N TYR A 103 11.98 -6.12 8.18
CA TYR A 103 11.21 -6.39 6.98
C TYR A 103 12.07 -6.24 5.73
N ASP A 104 11.84 -7.13 4.77
CA ASP A 104 12.47 -7.11 3.45
C ASP A 104 11.59 -6.40 2.41
N MET A 105 10.28 -6.33 2.68
CA MET A 105 9.31 -5.59 1.86
C MET A 105 8.29 -4.87 2.73
N ILE A 106 8.01 -3.60 2.43
CA ILE A 106 6.91 -2.84 3.02
C ILE A 106 5.96 -2.34 1.94
N ILE A 107 4.67 -2.64 2.10
CA ILE A 107 3.59 -2.17 1.23
C ILE A 107 2.84 -1.05 1.93
N LEU A 108 2.71 0.09 1.24
CA LEU A 108 1.97 1.27 1.65
C LEU A 108 0.72 1.37 0.76
N ASP A 109 -0.31 0.63 1.14
CA ASP A 109 -1.54 0.54 0.35
C ASP A 109 -2.40 1.79 0.55
N GLU A 110 -2.87 2.40 -0.55
CA GLU A 110 -3.59 3.67 -0.61
C GLU A 110 -2.83 4.92 -0.11
N ILE A 111 -1.51 4.84 0.06
CA ILE A 111 -0.69 5.99 0.45
C ILE A 111 -0.77 7.14 -0.57
N ASN A 112 -0.85 6.83 -1.87
CA ASN A 112 -0.94 7.84 -2.91
C ASN A 112 -2.24 8.65 -2.77
N THR A 113 -3.35 7.94 -2.53
CA THR A 113 -4.67 8.53 -2.31
C THR A 113 -4.67 9.36 -1.01
N ALA A 114 -4.02 8.87 0.05
CA ALA A 114 -3.90 9.61 1.32
C ALA A 114 -3.16 10.95 1.15
N VAL A 115 -2.12 10.98 0.32
CA VAL A 115 -1.41 12.22 -0.04
C VAL A 115 -2.30 13.13 -0.90
N ASP A 116 -2.98 12.61 -1.93
CA ASP A 116 -3.90 13.39 -2.79
C ASP A 116 -5.05 14.03 -1.99
N PHE A 117 -5.53 13.35 -0.94
CA PHE A 117 -6.56 13.88 -0.06
C PHE A 117 -6.01 14.89 0.96
N GLY A 118 -4.68 14.98 1.13
CA GLY A 118 -4.05 15.87 2.10
C GLY A 118 -4.01 15.31 3.52
N LEU A 119 -4.20 14.00 3.70
CA LEU A 119 -4.03 13.32 4.99
C LEU A 119 -2.57 13.25 5.42
N LEU A 120 -1.67 13.20 4.43
CA LEU A 120 -0.23 13.16 4.62
C LEU A 120 0.44 14.18 3.71
N LYS A 121 1.50 14.81 4.22
CA LYS A 121 2.32 15.71 3.40
C LYS A 121 3.23 14.88 2.50
N ILE A 122 3.30 15.25 1.23
CA ILE A 122 4.12 14.57 0.24
C ILE A 122 5.60 14.52 0.64
N ASP A 123 6.13 15.62 1.20
CA ASP A 123 7.55 15.70 1.59
C ASP A 123 7.89 14.72 2.70
N GLU A 124 6.96 14.49 3.64
CA GLU A 124 7.14 13.52 4.72
C GLU A 124 7.17 12.09 4.17
N VAL A 125 6.33 11.77 3.18
CA VAL A 125 6.33 10.44 2.54
C VAL A 125 7.60 10.22 1.73
N ILE A 126 8.04 11.21 0.95
CA ILE A 126 9.29 11.13 0.16
C ILE A 126 10.50 10.92 1.08
N SER A 127 10.58 11.68 2.18
CA SER A 127 11.67 11.55 3.17
C SER A 127 11.78 10.10 3.65
N VAL A 128 10.66 9.50 4.07
CA VAL A 128 10.67 8.13 4.60
C VAL A 128 11.00 7.09 3.51
N VAL A 129 10.53 7.27 2.28
CA VAL A 129 10.88 6.37 1.16
C VAL A 129 12.38 6.43 0.84
N LYS A 130 13.00 7.61 0.94
CA LYS A 130 14.44 7.81 0.70
C LYS A 130 15.32 7.31 1.85
N GLU A 131 14.82 7.34 3.09
CA GLU A 131 15.52 6.87 4.29
C GLU A 131 15.58 5.33 4.41
N ARG A 132 14.87 4.60 3.54
CA ARG A 132 14.83 3.13 3.58
C ARG A 132 16.22 2.50 3.46
N PRO A 133 16.50 1.36 4.13
CA PRO A 133 17.74 0.62 3.95
C PRO A 133 17.88 0.12 2.51
N SER A 134 19.13 -0.04 2.05
CA SER A 134 19.42 -0.43 0.66
C SER A 134 18.85 -1.77 0.22
N GLY A 135 18.47 -2.67 1.13
CA GLY A 135 17.85 -3.96 0.83
C GLY A 135 16.32 -3.99 0.92
N LEU A 136 15.68 -2.89 1.37
CA LEU A 136 14.25 -2.86 1.63
C LEU A 136 13.46 -2.50 0.37
N HIS A 137 12.58 -3.40 -0.07
CA HIS A 137 11.60 -3.11 -1.13
C HIS A 137 10.42 -2.31 -0.57
N MET A 138 9.91 -1.35 -1.35
CA MET A 138 8.70 -0.60 -1.00
C MET A 138 7.69 -0.62 -2.14
N VAL A 139 6.42 -0.84 -1.84
CA VAL A 139 5.33 -0.80 -2.84
C VAL A 139 4.29 0.21 -2.40
N LEU A 140 4.06 1.25 -3.21
CA LEU A 140 3.11 2.31 -2.94
C LEU A 140 1.92 2.14 -3.87
N THR A 141 0.71 2.12 -3.33
CA THR A 141 -0.52 2.01 -4.14
C THR A 141 -1.45 3.20 -3.92
N GLY A 142 -2.42 3.32 -4.82
CA GLY A 142 -3.52 4.29 -4.74
C GLY A 142 -3.60 5.16 -5.98
N ARG A 143 -4.69 5.89 -6.11
CA ARG A 143 -4.92 6.81 -7.24
C ARG A 143 -4.01 8.04 -7.12
N ASN A 144 -3.87 8.78 -8.21
CA ASN A 144 -3.23 10.10 -8.23
C ASN A 144 -1.84 10.15 -7.57
N ALA A 145 -0.95 9.18 -7.87
CA ALA A 145 0.43 9.24 -7.39
C ALA A 145 1.08 10.58 -7.80
N SER A 146 1.69 11.27 -6.83
CA SER A 146 2.32 12.57 -7.09
C SER A 146 3.51 12.41 -8.04
N LYS A 147 3.80 13.44 -8.84
CA LYS A 147 4.96 13.46 -9.75
C LYS A 147 6.26 13.16 -9.00
N ASN A 148 6.40 13.70 -7.80
CA ASN A 148 7.59 13.51 -6.97
C ASN A 148 7.75 12.04 -6.51
N LEU A 149 6.66 11.31 -6.26
CA LEU A 149 6.74 9.86 -5.97
C LEU A 149 7.07 9.04 -7.20
N ILE A 150 6.51 9.42 -8.36
CA ILE A 150 6.81 8.78 -9.65
C ILE A 150 8.30 8.93 -9.98
N GLU A 151 8.88 10.10 -9.74
CA GLU A 151 10.28 10.39 -10.06
C GLU A 151 11.28 9.56 -9.23
N ILE A 152 10.95 9.26 -7.96
CA ILE A 152 11.85 8.48 -7.07
C ILE A 152 11.61 6.97 -7.15
N ALA A 153 10.61 6.52 -7.93
CA ALA A 153 10.26 5.12 -8.04
C ALA A 153 11.14 4.42 -9.10
N ASP A 154 11.55 3.19 -8.80
CA ASP A 154 12.27 2.36 -9.76
C ASP A 154 11.32 1.74 -10.80
N LEU A 155 10.04 1.57 -10.45
CA LEU A 155 8.99 1.11 -11.35
C LEU A 155 7.66 1.80 -11.07
N VAL A 156 7.00 2.26 -12.13
CA VAL A 156 5.66 2.82 -12.06
C VAL A 156 4.75 2.07 -13.03
N THR A 157 3.61 1.57 -12.54
CA THR A 157 2.55 1.01 -13.37
C THR A 157 1.27 1.81 -13.19
N GLU A 158 0.76 2.34 -14.29
CA GLU A 158 -0.54 3.00 -14.36
C GLU A 158 -1.60 1.99 -14.81
N MET A 159 -2.51 1.63 -13.91
CA MET A 159 -3.67 0.80 -14.23
C MET A 159 -4.76 1.66 -14.84
N LYS A 160 -4.94 1.55 -16.15
CA LYS A 160 -5.99 2.25 -16.89
C LYS A 160 -7.29 1.45 -16.87
N ALA A 161 -8.39 2.12 -16.53
CA ALA A 161 -9.73 1.54 -16.53
C ALA A 161 -10.27 1.44 -17.98
N VAL A 162 -9.83 0.44 -18.75
CA VAL A 162 -10.32 0.23 -20.13
C VAL A 162 -11.81 -0.13 -20.14
N LYS A 163 -12.23 -0.96 -19.16
CA LYS A 163 -13.64 -1.31 -18.92
C LYS A 163 -13.80 -1.66 -17.44
N HIS A 164 -14.93 -1.28 -16.84
CA HIS A 164 -15.27 -1.66 -15.46
C HIS A 164 -16.76 -2.02 -15.36
N HIS A 165 -17.10 -3.11 -14.68
CA HIS A 165 -18.49 -3.61 -14.57
C HIS A 165 -19.39 -2.65 -13.80
N TYR A 166 -18.83 -1.86 -12.89
CA TYR A 166 -19.54 -0.77 -12.20
C TYR A 166 -20.27 0.19 -13.16
N HIS A 167 -19.68 0.52 -14.32
CA HIS A 167 -20.33 1.38 -15.31
C HIS A 167 -21.55 0.75 -15.99
N GLN A 168 -21.75 -0.57 -15.82
CA GLN A 168 -22.92 -1.31 -16.27
C GLN A 168 -23.93 -1.53 -15.13
N GLY A 169 -23.76 -0.84 -13.99
CA GLY A 169 -24.63 -0.96 -12.81
C GLY A 169 -24.36 -2.19 -11.94
N ILE A 170 -23.34 -2.99 -12.26
CA ILE A 170 -22.96 -4.16 -11.46
C ILE A 170 -22.19 -3.68 -10.22
N LYS A 171 -22.82 -3.81 -9.05
CA LYS A 171 -22.26 -3.45 -7.74
C LYS A 171 -21.07 -4.35 -7.36
N ALA A 172 -20.32 -3.91 -6.35
CA ALA A 172 -19.22 -4.68 -5.77
C ALA A 172 -19.71 -6.05 -5.25
N GLN A 173 -18.91 -7.08 -5.49
CA GLN A 173 -19.15 -8.47 -5.13
C GLN A 173 -18.09 -8.93 -4.13
N GLU A 174 -18.54 -9.62 -3.09
CA GLU A 174 -17.67 -10.27 -2.09
C GLU A 174 -16.75 -11.30 -2.76
N GLY A 175 -15.49 -11.33 -2.36
CA GLY A 175 -14.43 -12.15 -2.95
C GLY A 175 -13.82 -11.59 -4.24
N ILE A 176 -14.41 -10.54 -4.83
CA ILE A 176 -13.93 -9.90 -6.07
C ILE A 176 -13.46 -8.46 -5.83
N GLU A 177 -14.27 -7.67 -5.10
CA GLU A 177 -13.96 -6.28 -4.75
C GLU A 177 -13.48 -6.10 -3.31
N PHE A 178 -13.89 -6.99 -2.40
CA PHE A 178 -13.49 -7.04 -0.98
C PHE A 178 -13.62 -8.46 -0.42
#